data_AF-A0A078ALS9-F1
#
_entry.id   AF-A0A078ALS9-F1
#
_cell.length_a   1.000
_cell.length_b   1.000
_cell.length_c   1.000
_cell.angle_alpha   90.00
_cell.angle_beta   90.00
_cell.angle_gamma   90.00
#
_symmetry.space_group_name_H-M   'P 1'
#
loop_
_entity.id
_entity.type
_entity.pdbx_description
1 polymer ?
#
loop_
_entity_poly.entity_id
_entity_poly.type
_entity_poly.pdbx_seq_one_letter_code
_entity_poly.pdbx_strand_id
1 'polypeptide(L)'
;MFKQLIYLENITYLHQNLRSKKPELFQTWQINVCERAVYNEKEGTIDILFTGSIMEYLKQRTKNFTLYNLKEVADLTSIYAVRIYELMQQFSSTTGMLIHSIEKWREILGVQPTQYKLYGHLKDKVFNQALEEINLKTGYNLVMTEIKEGRKVVRVQFDFAPDMVYTGTNPRTGEIVDRHIKPKVKKLTAEEKAKLEAKRAKQKEYRERHKAKKLAATENPEIIRDLAEYALQKEFEEAAFTDIHPDQLEKRWNYTRQGINLRIKQDYDFPKPYTIINNGKTKIWLLSDIVDYENLRTNLVRRLEDSAFNVYCRSKEDYAKLTEDERKILAGNNPYSKLNTSIK
;
A
#
# COMPACT_ATOMS: atom_id res chain seq x y z
N MET A 1 -11.31 -3.98 8.49
CA MET A 1 -9.96 -3.49 8.88
C MET A 1 -9.30 -2.92 7.61
N PHE A 2 -9.78 -1.75 7.16
CA PHE A 2 -9.19 -1.02 6.03
C PHE A 2 -8.16 -0.06 6.63
N LYS A 3 -6.88 -0.46 6.61
CA LYS A 3 -5.77 0.46 6.84
C LYS A 3 -5.04 0.60 5.51
N GLN A 4 -5.29 1.70 4.82
CA GLN A 4 -4.39 2.20 3.80
C GLN A 4 -4.16 3.66 4.13
N LEU A 5 -2.91 3.97 4.48
CA LEU A 5 -2.40 5.32 4.67
C LEU A 5 -2.61 6.09 3.36
N ILE A 6 -3.70 6.85 3.28
CA ILE A 6 -3.83 7.93 2.32
C ILE A 6 -2.87 9.00 2.83
N TYR A 7 -1.67 9.07 2.23
CA TYR A 7 -0.74 10.16 2.44
C TYR A 7 -1.49 11.50 2.33
N LEU A 8 -1.26 12.40 3.28
CA LEU A 8 -1.88 13.72 3.38
C LEU A 8 -1.71 14.60 2.12
N GLU A 9 -0.73 14.30 1.25
CA GLU A 9 -0.60 14.96 -0.07
C GLU A 9 -1.76 14.61 -1.05
N ASN A 10 -2.59 13.59 -0.76
CA ASN A 10 -3.72 13.17 -1.62
C ASN A 10 -5.09 13.74 -1.22
N ILE A 11 -5.20 14.55 -0.16
CA ILE A 11 -6.48 15.22 0.19
C ILE A 11 -6.94 16.18 -0.92
N THR A 12 -6.00 16.66 -1.74
CA THR A 12 -6.29 17.44 -2.96
C THR A 12 -7.20 16.71 -3.95
N TYR A 13 -7.35 15.38 -3.87
CA TYR A 13 -8.15 14.57 -4.80
C TYR A 13 -9.56 14.24 -4.32
N LEU A 14 -9.94 14.55 -3.07
CA LEU A 14 -11.36 14.54 -2.67
C LEU A 14 -12.16 15.69 -3.32
N HIS A 15 -11.48 16.64 -3.94
CA HIS A 15 -12.06 17.71 -4.76
C HIS A 15 -12.42 17.29 -6.20
N GLN A 16 -12.43 16.00 -6.54
CA GLN A 16 -13.02 15.59 -7.81
C GLN A 16 -14.54 15.60 -7.71
N ASN A 17 -15.14 16.76 -7.98
CA ASN A 17 -16.56 16.89 -8.18
C ASN A 17 -16.99 15.97 -9.33
N LEU A 18 -18.02 15.16 -9.10
CA LEU A 18 -18.61 14.34 -10.14
C LEU A 18 -19.29 15.24 -11.14
N ARG A 19 -18.78 15.24 -12.38
CA ARG A 19 -19.36 16.02 -13.47
C ARG A 19 -20.36 15.16 -14.22
N SER A 20 -21.64 15.51 -14.10
CA SER A 20 -22.73 14.83 -14.80
C SER A 20 -23.29 15.76 -15.88
N LYS A 21 -23.18 15.35 -17.15
CA LYS A 21 -23.87 16.05 -18.25
C LYS A 21 -25.30 15.56 -18.28
N LYS A 22 -26.25 16.49 -18.36
CA LYS A 22 -27.69 16.24 -18.53
C LYS A 22 -28.10 16.84 -19.88
N PRO A 23 -27.82 16.16 -21.01
CA PRO A 23 -28.14 16.65 -22.34
C PRO A 23 -29.63 17.02 -22.48
N GLU A 24 -30.50 16.23 -21.87
CA GLU A 24 -31.95 16.41 -21.85
C GLU A 24 -32.40 17.69 -21.14
N LEU A 25 -31.57 18.22 -20.23
CA LEU A 25 -31.81 19.48 -19.52
C LEU A 25 -30.91 20.62 -20.02
N PHE A 26 -30.04 20.37 -21.01
CA PHE A 26 -28.97 21.28 -21.43
C PHE A 26 -28.10 21.79 -20.28
N GLN A 27 -27.90 20.96 -19.24
CA GLN A 27 -27.18 21.34 -18.03
C GLN A 27 -25.94 20.47 -17.82
N THR A 28 -24.97 21.02 -17.10
CA THR A 28 -23.84 20.25 -16.57
C THR A 28 -23.78 20.46 -15.07
N TRP A 29 -23.99 19.38 -14.33
CA TRP A 29 -23.94 19.41 -12.87
C TRP A 29 -22.53 19.08 -12.41
N GLN A 30 -22.05 19.84 -11.42
CA GLN A 30 -20.87 19.50 -10.63
C GLN A 30 -21.35 19.11 -9.25
N ILE A 31 -21.17 17.84 -8.90
CA ILE A 31 -21.67 17.27 -7.65
C ILE A 31 -20.47 17.05 -6.74
N ASN A 32 -20.46 17.70 -5.59
CA ASN A 32 -19.47 17.44 -4.55
C ASN A 32 -19.67 16.02 -4.02
N VAL A 33 -18.58 15.25 -3.92
CA VAL A 33 -18.65 13.85 -3.49
C VAL A 33 -18.93 13.75 -1.99
N CYS A 34 -18.16 14.47 -1.18
CA CYS A 34 -18.34 14.54 0.26
C CYS A 34 -18.75 15.94 0.70
N GLU A 35 -19.63 15.98 1.71
CA GLU A 35 -19.94 17.19 2.46
C GLU A 35 -18.85 17.47 3.48
N ARG A 36 -18.35 16.42 4.15
CA ARG A 36 -17.33 16.53 5.20
C ARG A 36 -16.45 15.29 5.23
N ALA A 37 -15.16 15.49 5.47
CA ALA A 37 -14.22 14.43 5.79
C ALA A 37 -13.47 14.82 7.07
N VAL A 38 -13.47 13.95 8.08
CA VAL A 38 -12.81 14.17 9.37
C VAL A 38 -11.73 13.11 9.55
N TYR A 39 -10.51 13.53 9.83
CA TYR A 39 -9.44 12.62 10.23
C TYR A 39 -9.36 12.57 11.76
N ASN A 40 -9.51 11.37 12.32
CA ASN A 40 -9.44 11.14 13.76
C ASN A 40 -8.01 10.74 14.14
N GLU A 41 -7.16 11.72 14.44
CA GLU A 41 -5.71 11.54 14.67
C GLU A 41 -5.39 10.43 15.69
N LYS A 42 -6.12 10.36 16.80
CA LYS A 42 -5.89 9.37 17.87
C LYS A 42 -6.17 7.92 17.44
N GLU A 43 -7.07 7.73 16.48
CA GLU A 43 -7.52 6.41 16.04
C GLU A 43 -6.92 6.02 14.68
N GLY A 44 -6.41 7.00 13.93
CA GLY A 44 -5.96 6.82 12.55
C GLY A 44 -7.09 6.44 11.61
N THR A 45 -8.32 6.90 11.89
CA THR A 45 -9.53 6.64 11.10
C THR A 45 -9.97 7.90 10.34
N ILE A 46 -10.73 7.72 9.27
CA ILE A 46 -11.34 8.83 8.51
C ILE A 46 -12.85 8.60 8.48
N ASP A 47 -13.59 9.60 8.95
CA ASP A 47 -15.05 9.65 8.82
C ASP A 47 -15.44 10.52 7.64
N ILE A 48 -16.18 9.96 6.69
CA ILE A 48 -16.61 10.65 5.47
C ILE A 48 -18.14 10.75 5.47
N LEU A 49 -18.64 11.99 5.38
CA LEU A 49 -20.04 12.29 5.14
C LEU A 49 -20.24 12.60 3.66
N PHE A 50 -20.98 11.73 2.96
CA PHE A 50 -21.32 11.90 1.55
C PHE A 50 -22.46 12.91 1.38
N THR A 51 -22.47 13.64 0.25
CA THR A 51 -23.59 14.54 -0.07
C THR A 51 -24.85 13.75 -0.42
N GLY A 52 -26.03 14.34 -0.21
CA GLY A 52 -27.29 13.72 -0.62
C GLY A 52 -27.34 13.40 -2.13
N SER A 53 -26.76 14.27 -2.95
CA SER A 53 -26.75 14.14 -4.41
C SER A 53 -25.89 12.98 -4.94
N ILE A 54 -24.81 12.60 -4.25
CA ILE A 54 -24.00 11.44 -4.68
C ILE A 54 -24.70 10.11 -4.36
N MET A 55 -25.63 10.12 -3.39
CA MET A 55 -26.29 8.93 -2.89
C MET A 55 -27.06 8.19 -3.99
N GLU A 56 -27.63 8.89 -4.98
CA GLU A 56 -28.30 8.25 -6.12
C GLU A 56 -27.34 7.39 -6.94
N TYR A 57 -26.09 7.81 -7.10
CA TYR A 57 -25.07 7.06 -7.82
C TYR A 57 -24.53 5.88 -7.00
N LEU A 58 -24.49 6.03 -5.67
CA LEU A 58 -24.09 4.94 -4.75
C LEU A 58 -25.20 3.90 -4.56
N LYS A 59 -26.47 4.32 -4.61
CA LYS A 59 -27.66 3.46 -4.39
C LYS A 59 -28.12 2.69 -5.62
N GLN A 60 -27.58 2.97 -6.81
CA GLN A 60 -27.90 2.16 -7.98
C GLN A 60 -27.67 0.68 -7.61
N ARG A 61 -28.61 -0.21 -7.97
CA ARG A 61 -28.52 -1.64 -7.63
C ARG A 61 -27.71 -2.36 -8.68
N THR A 62 -26.76 -3.19 -8.23
CA THR A 62 -26.10 -4.39 -8.82
C THR A 62 -25.79 -4.48 -10.33
N LYS A 63 -26.55 -3.87 -11.25
CA LYS A 63 -26.38 -3.98 -12.71
C LYS A 63 -25.40 -2.98 -13.33
N ASN A 64 -25.17 -1.82 -12.73
CA ASN A 64 -24.35 -0.75 -13.32
C ASN A 64 -23.02 -0.49 -12.59
N PHE A 65 -22.50 -1.49 -11.86
CA PHE A 65 -21.23 -1.35 -11.13
C PHE A 65 -20.17 -2.23 -11.75
N THR A 66 -18.98 -1.67 -11.86
CA THR A 66 -17.77 -2.44 -12.14
C THR A 66 -17.23 -2.96 -10.82
N LEU A 67 -17.28 -4.29 -10.65
CA LEU A 67 -16.64 -4.95 -9.52
C LEU A 67 -15.19 -5.26 -9.88
N TYR A 68 -14.27 -4.85 -9.02
CA TYR A 68 -12.87 -5.19 -9.15
C TYR A 68 -12.23 -5.45 -7.79
N ASN A 69 -11.08 -6.13 -7.80
CA ASN A 69 -10.44 -6.59 -6.58
C ASN A 69 -9.56 -5.47 -6.00
N LEU A 70 -9.89 -5.01 -4.81
CA LEU A 70 -9.15 -3.95 -4.12
C LEU A 70 -7.69 -4.34 -3.86
N LYS A 71 -7.37 -5.62 -3.66
CA LYS A 71 -5.97 -6.05 -3.46
C LYS A 71 -5.13 -5.82 -4.71
N GLU A 72 -5.68 -6.09 -5.90
CA GLU A 72 -4.98 -5.89 -7.18
C GLU A 72 -4.75 -4.40 -7.45
N VAL A 73 -5.71 -3.55 -7.09
CA VAL A 73 -5.58 -2.09 -7.24
C VAL A 73 -4.66 -1.49 -6.19
N ALA A 74 -4.65 -2.02 -4.96
CA ALA A 74 -3.80 -1.54 -3.87
C ALA A 74 -2.31 -1.65 -4.19
N ASP A 75 -1.91 -2.60 -5.03
CA ASP A 75 -0.54 -2.75 -5.48
C ASP A 75 -0.17 -1.74 -6.57
N LEU A 76 -1.13 -1.18 -7.31
CA LEU A 76 -0.89 -0.16 -8.33
C LEU A 76 -0.58 1.19 -7.68
N THR A 77 0.49 1.84 -8.14
CA THR A 77 1.00 3.11 -7.60
C THR A 77 0.71 4.30 -8.52
N SER A 78 0.58 4.08 -9.83
CA SER A 78 0.14 5.11 -10.75
C SER A 78 -1.37 5.25 -10.71
N ILE A 79 -1.86 6.48 -10.49
CA ILE A 79 -3.28 6.82 -10.59
C ILE A 79 -3.82 6.48 -11.98
N TYR A 80 -3.01 6.64 -13.02
CA TYR A 80 -3.39 6.29 -14.39
C TYR A 80 -3.50 4.77 -14.59
N ALA A 81 -2.62 3.98 -13.95
CA ALA A 81 -2.72 2.52 -13.98
C ALA A 81 -4.00 2.05 -13.30
N VAL A 82 -4.33 2.63 -12.14
CA VAL A 82 -5.59 2.36 -11.44
C VAL A 82 -6.79 2.66 -12.35
N ARG A 83 -6.85 3.85 -12.97
CA ARG A 83 -7.97 4.21 -13.84
C ARG A 83 -8.09 3.33 -15.09
N ILE A 84 -6.99 3.02 -15.76
CA ILE A 84 -7.02 2.14 -16.93
C ILE A 84 -7.47 0.74 -16.52
N TYR A 85 -6.97 0.22 -15.40
CA TYR A 85 -7.39 -1.08 -14.87
C TYR A 85 -8.89 -1.11 -14.53
N GLU A 86 -9.42 -0.09 -13.86
CA GLU A 86 -10.86 -0.02 -13.56
C GLU A 86 -11.72 -0.02 -14.83
N LEU A 87 -11.29 0.70 -15.87
CA LEU A 87 -11.96 0.66 -17.17
C LEU A 87 -11.85 -0.73 -17.80
N MET A 88 -10.69 -1.39 -17.74
CA MET A 88 -10.56 -2.77 -18.24
C MET A 88 -11.56 -3.70 -17.56
N GLN A 89 -11.72 -3.59 -16.24
CA GLN A 89 -12.69 -4.40 -15.49
C GLN A 89 -14.14 -4.10 -15.87
N GLN A 90 -14.44 -2.88 -16.33
CA GLN A 90 -15.79 -2.56 -16.83
C GLN A 90 -16.13 -3.35 -18.10
N PHE A 91 -15.13 -3.66 -18.93
CA PHE A 91 -15.29 -4.35 -20.20
C PHE A 91 -14.70 -5.77 -20.21
N SER A 92 -14.33 -6.31 -19.03
CA SER A 92 -13.64 -7.60 -18.93
C SER A 92 -14.52 -8.79 -19.29
N SER A 93 -15.85 -8.62 -19.24
CA SER A 93 -16.83 -9.64 -19.61
C SER A 93 -17.23 -9.64 -21.09
N THR A 94 -16.88 -8.58 -21.85
CA THR A 94 -17.49 -8.35 -23.18
C THR A 94 -16.51 -8.47 -24.34
N THR A 95 -15.43 -7.67 -24.36
CA THR A 95 -14.66 -7.45 -25.61
C THR A 95 -13.15 -7.49 -25.39
N GLY A 96 -12.65 -7.27 -24.16
CA GLY A 96 -11.21 -7.26 -23.89
C GLY A 96 -10.48 -6.10 -24.61
N MET A 97 -11.18 -5.00 -24.90
CA MET A 97 -10.65 -3.91 -25.70
C MET A 97 -11.23 -2.55 -25.28
N LEU A 98 -10.39 -1.52 -25.23
CA LEU A 98 -10.76 -0.12 -24.99
C LEU A 98 -10.21 0.75 -26.12
N ILE A 99 -11.07 1.50 -26.84
CA ILE A 99 -10.63 2.43 -27.89
C ILE A 99 -11.25 3.80 -27.65
N HIS A 100 -10.40 4.82 -27.45
CA HIS A 100 -10.85 6.20 -27.31
C HIS A 100 -9.91 7.18 -28.02
N SER A 101 -10.43 8.38 -28.32
CA SER A 101 -9.60 9.48 -28.81
C SER A 101 -8.65 9.97 -27.73
N ILE A 102 -7.57 10.67 -28.12
CA ILE A 102 -6.63 11.25 -27.17
C ILE A 102 -7.32 12.20 -26.20
N GLU A 103 -8.24 13.04 -26.68
CA GLU A 103 -8.98 13.99 -25.87
C GLU A 103 -9.85 13.25 -24.84
N LYS A 104 -10.50 12.17 -25.25
CA LYS A 104 -11.33 11.36 -24.36
C LYS A 104 -10.49 10.62 -23.32
N TRP A 105 -9.34 10.07 -23.70
CA TRP A 105 -8.40 9.48 -22.74
C TRP A 105 -7.94 10.49 -21.69
N ARG A 106 -7.64 11.73 -22.10
CA ARG A 106 -7.24 12.77 -21.15
C ARG A 106 -8.36 13.12 -20.17
N GLU A 107 -9.60 13.20 -20.65
CA GLU A 107 -10.77 13.41 -19.80
C GLU A 107 -10.94 12.29 -18.79
N ILE A 108 -10.96 11.03 -19.25
CA ILE A 108 -11.18 9.85 -18.40
C ILE A 108 -10.06 9.70 -17.35
N LEU A 109 -8.81 9.94 -17.74
CA LEU A 109 -7.64 9.82 -16.87
C LEU A 109 -7.39 11.06 -16.00
N GLY A 110 -8.24 12.09 -16.10
CA GLY A 110 -8.09 13.32 -15.32
C GLY A 110 -6.83 14.12 -15.66
N VAL A 111 -6.30 13.99 -16.87
CA VAL A 111 -5.13 14.72 -17.33
C VAL A 111 -5.53 16.14 -17.72
N GLN A 112 -5.01 17.13 -17.00
CA GLN A 112 -5.35 18.53 -17.23
C GLN A 112 -4.90 19.00 -18.63
N PRO A 113 -5.59 19.96 -19.27
CA PRO A 113 -5.19 20.49 -20.58
C PRO A 113 -3.76 21.07 -20.61
N THR A 114 -3.27 21.54 -19.47
CA THR A 114 -1.93 22.10 -19.32
C THR A 114 -0.82 21.05 -19.15
N GLN A 115 -1.17 19.83 -18.75
CA GLN A 115 -0.23 18.73 -18.51
C GLN A 115 0.07 17.96 -19.78
N TYR A 116 1.29 17.45 -19.97
CA TYR A 116 1.65 16.57 -21.09
C TYR A 116 1.13 17.06 -22.46
N LYS A 117 1.43 18.31 -22.82
CA LYS A 117 0.94 18.93 -24.07
C LYS A 117 1.40 18.17 -25.32
N LEU A 118 2.64 17.68 -25.29
CA LEU A 118 3.19 16.82 -26.34
C LEU A 118 2.69 15.39 -26.14
N TYR A 119 2.23 14.76 -27.23
CA TYR A 119 1.78 13.37 -27.21
C TYR A 119 2.87 12.41 -26.69
N GLY A 120 4.15 12.64 -27.02
CA GLY A 120 5.25 11.82 -26.51
C GLY A 120 5.31 11.78 -24.98
N HIS A 121 5.08 12.92 -24.31
CA HIS A 121 5.01 12.96 -22.85
C HIS A 121 3.77 12.25 -22.30
N LEU A 122 2.63 12.39 -22.97
CA LEU A 122 1.40 11.68 -22.58
C LEU A 122 1.62 10.17 -22.70
N LYS A 123 2.20 9.71 -23.81
CA LYS A 123 2.55 8.31 -24.04
C LYS A 123 3.49 7.79 -22.95
N ASP A 124 4.61 8.47 -22.70
CA ASP A 124 5.63 7.95 -21.78
C ASP A 124 5.20 7.99 -20.32
N LYS A 125 4.52 9.07 -19.89
CA LYS A 125 4.18 9.30 -18.48
C LYS A 125 2.82 8.78 -18.06
N VAL A 126 1.93 8.53 -19.02
CA VAL A 126 0.57 8.08 -18.73
C VAL A 126 0.37 6.67 -19.25
N PHE A 127 0.42 6.47 -20.56
CA PHE A 127 0.08 5.17 -21.16
C PHE A 127 1.13 4.10 -20.91
N ASN A 128 2.40 4.35 -21.26
CA ASN A 128 3.49 3.37 -21.08
C ASN A 128 3.70 3.06 -19.60
N GLN A 129 3.63 4.07 -18.73
CA GLN A 129 3.74 3.86 -17.28
C GLN A 129 2.61 2.96 -16.76
N ALA A 130 1.38 3.19 -17.19
CA ALA A 130 0.24 2.35 -16.79
C ALA A 130 0.34 0.93 -17.37
N LEU A 131 0.74 0.80 -18.63
CA LEU A 131 0.94 -0.46 -19.33
C LEU A 131 1.96 -1.35 -18.61
N GLU A 132 3.14 -0.80 -18.34
CA GLU A 132 4.20 -1.51 -17.62
C GLU A 132 3.74 -1.95 -16.22
N GLU A 133 3.02 -1.06 -15.51
CA GLU A 133 2.61 -1.34 -14.15
C GLU A 133 1.50 -2.39 -14.06
N ILE A 134 0.51 -2.33 -14.94
CA ILE A 134 -0.58 -3.30 -15.02
C ILE A 134 -0.03 -4.67 -15.38
N ASN A 135 0.79 -4.79 -16.43
CA ASN A 135 1.33 -6.09 -16.88
C ASN A 135 2.24 -6.75 -15.86
N LEU A 136 2.85 -5.93 -15.00
CA LEU A 136 3.75 -6.39 -13.96
C LEU A 136 3.01 -6.88 -12.72
N LYS A 137 2.00 -6.12 -12.27
CA LYS A 137 1.36 -6.31 -10.97
C LYS A 137 0.03 -7.05 -11.07
N THR A 138 -0.58 -7.04 -12.25
CA THR A 138 -1.82 -7.74 -12.53
C THR A 138 -1.53 -8.96 -13.41
N GLY A 139 -2.41 -9.95 -13.40
CA GLY A 139 -2.30 -11.10 -14.31
C GLY A 139 -2.64 -10.77 -15.76
N TYR A 140 -3.06 -9.54 -16.06
CA TYR A 140 -3.41 -9.15 -17.41
C TYR A 140 -2.18 -8.90 -18.27
N ASN A 141 -2.33 -9.20 -19.56
CA ASN A 141 -1.40 -8.77 -20.59
C ASN A 141 -2.08 -7.70 -21.43
N LEU A 142 -1.90 -6.45 -21.00
CA LEU A 142 -2.37 -5.26 -21.67
C LEU A 142 -1.39 -4.90 -22.79
N VAL A 143 -1.92 -4.63 -23.99
CA VAL A 143 -1.16 -4.19 -25.16
C VAL A 143 -1.75 -2.87 -25.63
N MET A 144 -0.89 -1.93 -26.02
CA MET A 144 -1.31 -0.62 -26.53
C MET A 144 -1.02 -0.50 -28.03
N THR A 145 -2.01 -0.07 -28.80
CA THR A 145 -1.90 0.25 -30.22
C THR A 145 -2.28 1.71 -30.50
N GLU A 146 -1.55 2.36 -31.41
CA GLU A 146 -1.77 3.76 -31.79
C GLU A 146 -2.44 3.83 -33.15
N ILE A 147 -3.59 4.52 -33.23
CA ILE A 147 -4.29 4.75 -34.49
C ILE A 147 -3.98 6.18 -34.96
N LYS A 148 -3.40 6.28 -36.16
CA LYS A 148 -2.87 7.52 -36.72
C LYS A 148 -3.69 7.99 -37.92
N GLU A 149 -3.84 9.31 -38.04
CA GLU A 149 -4.28 9.98 -39.26
C GLU A 149 -3.11 10.82 -39.76
N GLY A 150 -2.50 10.38 -40.86
CA GLY A 150 -1.21 10.90 -41.31
C GLY A 150 -0.12 10.72 -40.26
N ARG A 151 0.49 11.83 -39.80
CA ARG A 151 1.53 11.81 -38.76
C ARG A 151 0.99 11.92 -37.33
N LYS A 152 -0.28 12.29 -37.16
CA LYS A 152 -0.88 12.56 -35.84
C LYS A 152 -1.52 11.29 -35.29
N VAL A 153 -1.26 10.97 -34.03
CA VAL A 153 -2.01 9.93 -33.30
C VAL A 153 -3.35 10.52 -32.87
N VAL A 154 -4.45 9.88 -33.28
CA VAL A 154 -5.82 10.36 -33.02
C VAL A 154 -6.51 9.51 -31.96
N ARG A 155 -6.24 8.21 -31.93
CA ARG A 155 -6.81 7.28 -30.94
C ARG A 155 -5.75 6.36 -30.38
N VAL A 156 -5.98 5.91 -29.16
CA VAL A 156 -5.21 4.85 -28.51
C VAL A 156 -6.16 3.73 -28.17
N GLN A 157 -5.75 2.52 -28.50
CA GLN A 157 -6.46 1.29 -28.21
C GLN A 157 -5.64 0.47 -27.21
N PHE A 158 -6.33 -0.08 -26.22
CA PHE A 158 -5.79 -1.05 -25.29
C PHE A 158 -6.49 -2.39 -25.47
N ASP A 159 -5.72 -3.44 -25.68
CA ASP A 159 -6.17 -4.81 -25.84
C ASP A 159 -5.74 -5.66 -24.64
N PHE A 160 -6.63 -6.50 -24.13
CA PHE A 160 -6.38 -7.38 -23.00
C PHE A 160 -7.22 -8.65 -23.09
N ALA A 161 -6.75 -9.74 -22.46
CA ALA A 161 -7.52 -10.98 -22.40
C ALA A 161 -8.78 -10.80 -21.53
N PRO A 162 -9.98 -11.13 -22.03
CA PRO A 162 -11.20 -11.08 -21.24
C PRO A 162 -11.17 -12.14 -20.12
N ASP A 163 -11.96 -11.89 -19.07
CA ASP A 163 -12.08 -12.83 -17.96
C ASP A 163 -12.83 -14.09 -18.40
N MET A 164 -12.40 -15.26 -17.95
CA MET A 164 -13.16 -16.48 -18.19
C MET A 164 -14.39 -16.49 -17.30
N VAL A 165 -15.57 -16.61 -17.91
CA VAL A 165 -16.85 -16.67 -17.19
C VAL A 165 -17.28 -18.12 -17.04
N TYR A 166 -17.46 -18.58 -15.80
CA TYR A 166 -18.06 -19.87 -15.49
C TYR A 166 -19.39 -19.67 -14.79
N THR A 167 -20.44 -20.18 -15.41
CA THR A 167 -21.78 -20.19 -14.82
C THR A 167 -21.87 -21.34 -13.81
N GLY A 168 -22.15 -21.03 -12.56
CA GLY A 168 -22.27 -22.03 -11.50
C GLY A 168 -23.44 -21.75 -10.58
N THR A 169 -24.09 -22.81 -10.11
CA THR A 169 -25.21 -22.67 -9.17
C THR A 169 -24.69 -22.44 -7.75
N ASN A 170 -25.20 -21.42 -7.06
CA ASN A 170 -24.93 -21.23 -5.65
C ASN A 170 -25.66 -22.34 -4.85
N PRO A 171 -24.94 -23.22 -4.13
CA PRO A 171 -25.57 -24.36 -3.45
C PRO A 171 -26.51 -23.93 -2.32
N ARG A 172 -26.42 -22.69 -1.83
CA ARG A 172 -27.25 -22.17 -0.74
C ARG A 172 -28.51 -21.46 -1.22
N THR A 173 -28.46 -20.76 -2.35
CA THR A 173 -29.59 -19.96 -2.86
C THR A 173 -30.26 -20.58 -4.08
N GLY A 174 -29.64 -21.57 -4.73
CA GLY A 174 -30.12 -22.17 -5.97
C GLY A 174 -30.00 -21.23 -7.19
N GLU A 175 -29.53 -20.00 -6.99
CA GLU A 175 -29.37 -19.02 -8.06
C GLU A 175 -28.15 -19.35 -8.93
N ILE A 176 -28.31 -19.14 -10.23
CA ILE A 176 -27.21 -19.21 -11.20
C ILE A 176 -26.37 -17.96 -11.04
N VAL A 177 -25.08 -18.12 -10.75
CA VAL A 177 -24.14 -17.02 -10.57
C VAL A 177 -22.95 -17.19 -11.50
N ASP A 178 -22.63 -16.13 -12.23
CA ASP A 178 -21.43 -16.09 -13.05
C ASP A 178 -20.20 -15.83 -12.15
N ARG A 179 -19.21 -16.70 -12.26
CA ARG A 179 -17.91 -16.55 -11.61
C ARG A 179 -16.87 -16.18 -12.65
N HIS A 180 -16.31 -14.98 -12.50
CA HIS A 180 -15.20 -14.50 -13.31
C HIS A 180 -13.88 -15.03 -12.75
N ILE A 181 -13.17 -15.83 -13.54
CA ILE A 181 -11.81 -16.28 -13.23
C ILE A 181 -10.83 -15.33 -13.91
N LYS A 182 -10.09 -14.59 -13.09
CA LYS A 182 -9.06 -13.66 -13.55
C LYS A 182 -7.77 -14.39 -13.93
N PRO A 183 -6.98 -13.82 -14.86
CA PRO A 183 -5.67 -14.36 -15.18
C PRO A 183 -4.73 -14.29 -13.96
N LYS A 184 -3.87 -15.28 -13.82
CA LYS A 184 -2.90 -15.36 -12.73
C LYS A 184 -1.77 -14.38 -12.96
N VAL A 185 -1.36 -13.68 -11.90
CA VAL A 185 -0.18 -12.80 -11.93
C VAL A 185 1.04 -13.62 -12.30
N LYS A 186 1.77 -13.19 -13.33
CA LYS A 186 3.06 -13.79 -13.68
C LYS A 186 4.04 -13.52 -12.54
N LYS A 187 4.62 -14.58 -11.98
CA LYS A 187 5.71 -14.41 -11.00
C LYS A 187 6.93 -13.87 -11.73
N LEU A 188 7.42 -12.71 -11.30
CA LEU A 188 8.69 -12.19 -11.78
C LEU A 188 9.84 -13.06 -11.31
N THR A 189 10.85 -13.20 -12.16
CA THR A 189 12.14 -13.76 -11.73
C THR A 189 12.86 -12.78 -10.80
N ALA A 190 13.82 -13.28 -10.00
CA ALA A 190 14.61 -12.44 -9.11
C ALA A 190 15.34 -11.32 -9.86
N GLU A 191 15.84 -11.60 -11.07
CA GLU A 191 16.51 -10.64 -11.93
C GLU A 191 15.57 -9.54 -12.46
N GLU A 192 14.38 -9.92 -12.93
CA GLU A 192 13.37 -8.95 -13.39
C GLU A 192 12.93 -8.04 -12.24
N LYS A 193 12.78 -8.61 -11.03
CA LYS A 193 12.44 -7.86 -9.82
C LYS A 193 13.54 -6.86 -9.45
N ALA A 194 14.81 -7.28 -9.46
CA ALA A 194 15.94 -6.41 -9.16
C ALA A 194 16.07 -5.25 -10.18
N LYS A 195 15.90 -5.54 -11.48
CA LYS A 195 15.89 -4.52 -12.54
C LYS A 195 14.79 -3.48 -12.34
N LEU A 196 13.59 -3.93 -11.97
CA LEU A 196 12.47 -3.06 -11.69
C LEU A 196 12.71 -2.17 -10.46
N GLU A 197 13.21 -2.73 -9.37
CA GLU A 197 13.52 -1.97 -8.15
C GLU A 197 14.59 -0.90 -8.43
N ALA A 198 15.62 -1.23 -9.20
CA ALA A 198 16.62 -0.26 -9.64
C ALA A 198 16.01 0.86 -10.53
N LYS A 199 15.09 0.52 -11.45
CA LYS A 199 14.37 1.52 -12.28
C LYS A 199 13.54 2.46 -11.41
N ARG A 200 12.86 1.93 -10.38
CA ARG A 200 12.05 2.72 -9.43
C ARG A 200 12.91 3.61 -8.56
N ALA A 201 14.02 3.11 -8.03
CA ALA A 201 14.96 3.89 -7.23
C ALA A 201 15.47 5.10 -8.02
N LYS A 202 15.89 4.90 -9.27
CA LYS A 202 16.31 5.99 -10.18
C LYS A 202 15.19 7.00 -10.44
N GLN A 203 13.95 6.55 -10.64
CA GLN A 203 12.82 7.46 -10.81
C GLN A 203 12.50 8.25 -9.54
N LYS A 204 12.58 7.63 -8.36
CA LYS A 204 12.36 8.29 -7.07
C LYS A 204 13.40 9.37 -6.85
N GLU A 205 14.68 9.04 -7.04
CA GLU A 205 15.79 9.99 -6.92
C GLU A 205 15.64 11.17 -7.88
N TYR A 206 15.27 10.92 -9.15
CA TYR A 206 14.99 11.99 -10.11
C TYR A 206 13.86 12.92 -9.65
N ARG A 207 12.76 12.36 -9.12
CA ARG A 207 11.62 13.14 -8.61
C ARG A 207 12.02 13.98 -7.41
N GLU A 208 12.78 13.43 -6.47
CA GLU A 208 13.28 14.14 -5.30
C GLU A 208 14.21 15.27 -5.69
N ARG A 209 15.16 15.04 -6.62
CA ARG A 209 16.01 16.09 -7.18
C ARG A 209 15.21 17.21 -7.84
N HIS A 210 14.14 16.88 -8.57
CA HIS A 210 13.27 17.89 -9.18
C HIS A 210 12.42 18.65 -8.15
N LYS A 211 11.91 17.97 -7.12
CA LYS A 211 11.18 18.60 -6.00
C LYS A 211 12.10 19.57 -5.26
N ALA A 212 13.34 19.14 -4.96
CA ALA A 212 14.36 19.98 -4.33
C ALA A 212 14.74 21.20 -5.18
N LYS A 213 14.94 21.04 -6.50
CA LYS A 213 15.20 22.17 -7.41
C LYS A 213 14.06 23.17 -7.44
N LYS A 214 12.81 22.69 -7.44
CA LYS A 214 11.62 23.55 -7.45
C LYS A 214 11.46 24.29 -6.11
N LEU A 215 11.76 23.62 -5.00
CA LEU A 215 11.79 24.22 -3.67
C LEU A 215 12.87 25.30 -3.57
N ALA A 216 14.08 25.03 -4.04
CA ALA A 216 15.18 25.99 -4.06
C ALA A 216 14.92 27.21 -4.97
N ALA A 217 14.06 27.07 -5.99
CA ALA A 217 13.65 28.16 -6.86
C ALA A 217 12.43 28.95 -6.34
N THR A 218 11.87 28.59 -5.18
CA THR A 218 10.73 29.29 -4.58
C THR A 218 11.27 30.41 -3.69
N GLU A 219 11.13 31.66 -4.10
CA GLU A 219 11.72 32.82 -3.38
C GLU A 219 10.90 33.31 -2.17
N ASN A 220 9.76 32.70 -1.85
CA ASN A 220 8.89 33.14 -0.75
C ASN A 220 9.39 32.61 0.62
N PRO A 221 9.90 33.47 1.52
CA PRO A 221 10.54 33.06 2.78
C PRO A 221 9.59 32.38 3.77
N GLU A 222 8.30 32.75 3.78
CA GLU A 222 7.31 32.16 4.69
C GLU A 222 7.05 30.69 4.35
N ILE A 223 6.92 30.38 3.06
CA ILE A 223 6.70 29.01 2.57
C ILE A 223 7.95 28.14 2.84
N ILE A 224 9.15 28.71 2.71
CA ILE A 224 10.40 27.99 3.03
C ILE A 224 10.45 27.64 4.52
N ARG A 225 10.06 28.58 5.41
CA ARG A 225 10.03 28.35 6.85
C ARG A 225 9.03 27.26 7.23
N ASP A 226 7.81 27.34 6.72
CA ASP A 226 6.75 26.37 7.04
C ASP A 226 7.10 24.96 6.53
N LEU A 227 7.75 24.86 5.36
CA LEU A 227 8.23 23.58 4.83
C LEU A 227 9.44 23.03 5.61
N ALA A 228 10.31 23.91 6.12
CA ALA A 228 11.43 23.51 6.97
C ALA A 228 10.97 23.02 8.34
N GLU A 229 10.00 23.71 8.95
CA GLU A 229 9.34 23.26 10.19
C GLU A 229 8.65 21.91 9.99
N TYR A 230 7.90 21.73 8.90
CA TYR A 230 7.27 20.46 8.57
C TYR A 230 8.28 19.32 8.35
N ALA A 231 9.41 19.60 7.68
CA ALA A 231 10.45 18.60 7.47
C ALA A 231 11.13 18.18 8.79
N LEU A 232 11.43 19.14 9.68
CA LEU A 232 11.95 18.89 11.02
C LEU A 232 10.96 18.06 11.86
N GLN A 233 9.67 18.38 11.75
CA GLN A 233 8.61 17.69 12.47
C GLN A 233 8.39 16.27 11.94
N LYS A 234 8.50 16.07 10.62
CA LYS A 234 8.46 14.74 9.99
C LYS A 234 9.67 13.88 10.33
N GLU A 235 10.87 14.45 10.36
CA GLU A 235 12.07 13.76 10.84
C GLU A 235 11.94 13.41 12.34
N PHE A 236 11.37 14.30 13.14
CA PHE A 236 11.06 14.04 14.55
C PHE A 236 9.99 12.95 14.72
N GLU A 237 8.96 12.90 13.88
CA GLU A 237 7.93 11.86 13.89
C GLU A 237 8.46 10.50 13.39
N GLU A 238 9.30 10.50 12.34
CA GLU A 238 9.97 9.29 11.84
C GLU A 238 10.99 8.76 12.85
N ALA A 239 11.67 9.64 13.58
CA ALA A 239 12.52 9.29 14.72
C ALA A 239 11.68 8.83 15.93
N ALA A 240 10.55 9.47 16.24
CA ALA A 240 9.65 9.06 17.32
C ALA A 240 8.97 7.70 17.02
N PHE A 241 8.90 7.29 15.75
CA PHE A 241 8.42 5.97 15.36
C PHE A 241 9.36 4.82 15.78
N THR A 242 10.55 5.11 16.34
CA THR A 242 11.42 4.10 16.95
C THR A 242 11.05 3.76 18.39
N ASP A 243 10.29 4.62 19.08
CA ASP A 243 9.86 4.42 20.46
C ASP A 243 8.36 4.10 20.52
N ILE A 244 8.00 2.87 20.90
CA ILE A 244 6.60 2.46 20.98
C ILE A 244 5.90 3.19 22.14
N HIS A 245 4.98 4.11 21.80
CA HIS A 245 4.15 4.81 22.80
C HIS A 245 3.22 3.82 23.55
N PRO A 246 3.03 3.96 24.88
CA PRO A 246 2.20 3.08 25.73
C PRO A 246 0.81 2.72 25.17
N ASP A 247 0.08 3.70 24.64
CA ASP A 247 -1.27 3.50 24.08
C ASP A 247 -1.31 2.60 22.83
N GLN A 248 -0.22 2.53 22.06
CA GLN A 248 -0.09 1.62 20.93
C GLN A 248 0.25 0.20 21.39
N LEU A 249 0.89 0.09 22.56
CA LEU A 249 1.26 -1.18 23.17
C LEU A 249 0.01 -1.94 23.60
N GLU A 250 -0.97 -1.30 24.24
CA GLU A 250 -2.24 -1.96 24.63
C GLU A 250 -2.98 -2.58 23.43
N LYS A 251 -2.99 -1.89 22.28
CA LYS A 251 -3.59 -2.39 21.03
C LYS A 251 -2.79 -3.56 20.43
N ARG A 252 -1.45 -3.53 20.54
CA ARG A 252 -0.54 -4.58 20.05
C ARG A 252 -0.50 -5.81 20.97
N TRP A 253 -0.68 -5.61 22.27
CA TRP A 253 -0.63 -6.63 23.31
C TRP A 253 -2.00 -7.24 23.61
N ASN A 254 -2.91 -7.24 22.64
CA ASN A 254 -4.17 -7.97 22.72
C ASN A 254 -3.96 -9.47 22.43
N TYR A 255 -3.12 -10.12 23.24
CA TYR A 255 -2.85 -11.56 23.14
C TYR A 255 -3.76 -12.36 24.05
N THR A 256 -4.21 -13.52 23.56
CA THR A 256 -4.82 -14.52 24.43
C THR A 256 -3.77 -15.07 25.40
N ARG A 257 -4.20 -15.60 26.55
CA ARG A 257 -3.33 -16.30 27.51
C ARG A 257 -2.44 -17.36 26.83
N GLN A 258 -2.97 -18.03 25.79
CA GLN A 258 -2.21 -19.00 24.99
C GLN A 258 -1.11 -18.32 24.17
N GLY A 259 -1.38 -17.16 23.56
CA GLY A 259 -0.39 -16.38 22.80
C GLY A 259 0.77 -15.89 23.67
N ILE A 260 0.49 -15.39 24.88
CA ILE A 260 1.54 -14.98 25.83
C ILE A 260 2.39 -16.19 26.24
N ASN A 261 1.76 -17.32 26.58
CA ASN A 261 2.49 -18.54 26.93
C ASN A 261 3.32 -19.10 25.77
N LEU A 262 2.88 -18.91 24.53
CA LEU A 262 3.65 -19.29 23.34
C LEU A 262 4.91 -18.41 23.23
N ARG A 263 4.78 -17.09 23.41
CA ARG A 263 5.93 -16.17 23.40
C ARG A 263 6.93 -16.48 24.51
N ILE A 264 6.46 -16.73 25.73
CA ILE A 264 7.33 -17.14 26.85
C ILE A 264 8.14 -18.41 26.52
N LYS A 265 7.61 -19.31 25.68
CA LYS A 265 8.30 -20.54 25.24
C LYS A 265 9.25 -20.31 24.07
N GLN A 266 8.90 -19.41 23.16
CA GLN A 266 9.62 -19.18 21.90
C GLN A 266 10.75 -18.16 22.06
N ASP A 267 10.48 -17.07 22.78
CA ASP A 267 11.38 -15.93 22.92
C ASP A 267 12.09 -16.02 24.28
N TYR A 268 13.41 -16.25 24.25
CA TYR A 268 14.21 -16.33 25.47
C TYR A 268 14.32 -14.98 26.21
N ASP A 269 14.29 -13.88 25.46
CA ASP A 269 14.38 -12.51 25.97
C ASP A 269 13.05 -11.94 26.43
N PHE A 270 11.99 -12.76 26.49
CA PHE A 270 10.71 -12.34 27.02
C PHE A 270 10.84 -12.00 28.52
N PRO A 271 10.34 -10.83 28.97
CA PRO A 271 10.55 -10.37 30.33
C PRO A 271 9.89 -11.29 31.36
N LYS A 272 10.56 -11.48 32.49
CA LYS A 272 10.01 -12.22 33.63
C LYS A 272 8.89 -11.40 34.27
N PRO A 273 7.84 -12.04 34.81
CA PRO A 273 6.81 -11.31 35.53
C PRO A 273 7.40 -10.66 36.78
N TYR A 274 7.05 -9.39 37.00
CA TYR A 274 7.39 -8.62 38.18
C TYR A 274 6.82 -9.25 39.45
N THR A 275 5.58 -9.75 39.38
CA THR A 275 4.96 -10.48 40.48
C THR A 275 3.97 -11.53 39.99
N ILE A 276 3.67 -12.50 40.85
CA ILE A 276 2.69 -13.56 40.60
C ILE A 276 1.70 -13.56 41.76
N ILE A 277 0.42 -13.29 41.45
CA ILE A 277 -0.67 -13.22 42.43
C ILE A 277 -1.66 -14.39 42.22
N ASN A 278 -2.62 -14.55 43.12
CA ASN A 278 -3.63 -15.62 43.11
C ASN A 278 -3.03 -17.04 43.15
N ASN A 279 -2.18 -17.33 44.13
CA ASN A 279 -1.52 -18.65 44.32
C ASN A 279 -0.87 -19.17 43.03
N GLY A 280 -0.13 -18.32 42.33
CA GLY A 280 0.58 -18.69 41.11
C GLY A 280 -0.20 -18.55 39.80
N LYS A 281 -1.48 -18.14 39.85
CA LYS A 281 -2.37 -18.16 38.67
C LYS A 281 -2.26 -16.93 37.77
N THR A 282 -1.92 -15.76 38.30
CA THR A 282 -1.87 -14.50 37.54
C THR A 282 -0.48 -13.90 37.59
N LYS A 283 0.14 -13.72 36.43
CA LYS A 283 1.45 -13.09 36.25
C LYS A 283 1.26 -11.61 35.88
N ILE A 284 2.01 -10.71 36.50
CA ILE A 284 1.98 -9.27 36.23
C ILE A 284 3.38 -8.84 35.76
N TRP A 285 3.45 -8.03 34.73
CA TRP A 285 4.69 -7.45 34.18
C TRP A 285 4.68 -5.94 34.34
N LEU A 286 5.86 -5.33 34.45
CA LEU A 286 5.98 -3.88 34.34
C LEU A 286 5.81 -3.47 32.88
N LEU A 287 5.11 -2.37 32.66
CA LEU A 287 4.88 -1.83 31.32
C LEU A 287 6.21 -1.48 30.63
N SER A 288 7.18 -0.95 31.38
CA SER A 288 8.54 -0.66 30.90
C SER A 288 9.23 -1.89 30.31
N ASP A 289 9.19 -3.02 31.02
CA ASP A 289 9.86 -4.25 30.58
C ASP A 289 9.24 -4.80 29.29
N ILE A 290 7.92 -4.62 29.13
CA ILE A 290 7.22 -5.01 27.90
C ILE A 290 7.55 -4.06 26.74
N VAL A 291 7.57 -2.75 27.01
CA VAL A 291 7.95 -1.71 26.02
C VAL A 291 9.36 -1.96 25.52
N ASP A 292 10.31 -2.21 26.42
CA ASP A 292 11.70 -2.50 26.10
C ASP A 292 11.83 -3.78 25.26
N TYR A 293 11.12 -4.85 25.63
CA TYR A 293 11.06 -6.08 24.85
C TYR A 293 10.49 -5.86 23.43
N GLU A 294 9.41 -5.10 23.27
CA GLU A 294 8.80 -4.82 21.95
C GLU A 294 9.64 -3.86 21.10
N ASN A 295 10.31 -2.89 21.73
CA ASN A 295 11.26 -1.99 21.06
C ASN A 295 12.46 -2.79 20.54
N LEU A 296 13.06 -3.64 21.38
CA LEU A 296 14.14 -4.53 20.99
C LEU A 296 13.70 -5.48 19.87
N ARG A 297 12.50 -6.06 19.97
CA ARG A 297 11.92 -6.94 18.96
C ARG A 297 11.65 -6.25 17.62
N THR A 298 11.11 -5.04 17.63
CA THR A 298 10.82 -4.27 16.42
C THR A 298 12.11 -3.81 15.73
N ASN A 299 13.10 -3.38 16.52
CA ASN A 299 14.42 -2.99 16.02
C ASN A 299 15.26 -4.18 15.53
N LEU A 300 14.95 -5.41 15.97
CA LEU A 300 15.58 -6.64 15.47
C LEU A 300 15.07 -7.06 14.08
N VAL A 301 13.75 -6.93 13.84
CA VAL A 301 13.15 -7.25 12.53
C VAL A 301 13.73 -6.37 11.42
N ARG A 302 14.07 -5.12 11.72
CA ARG A 302 14.76 -4.21 10.79
C ARG A 302 16.26 -4.47 10.65
N ARG A 303 16.97 -4.78 11.74
CA ARG A 303 18.43 -5.01 11.70
C ARG A 303 18.86 -6.31 11.00
N LEU A 304 17.96 -7.26 10.78
CA LEU A 304 18.25 -8.45 9.97
C LEU A 304 18.31 -8.16 8.45
N GLU A 305 17.91 -6.97 8.01
CA GLU A 305 17.96 -6.53 6.61
C GLU A 305 19.27 -5.79 6.25
N ASP A 306 19.99 -5.26 7.24
CA ASP A 306 21.25 -4.52 7.06
C ASP A 306 22.43 -5.26 7.73
N SER A 307 23.42 -5.64 6.93
CA SER A 307 24.49 -6.58 7.27
C SER A 307 25.41 -6.16 8.45
N ALA A 308 25.87 -7.20 9.16
CA ALA A 308 27.10 -7.34 9.94
C ALA A 308 27.16 -6.72 11.35
N PHE A 309 27.51 -7.56 12.33
CA PHE A 309 27.91 -7.25 13.72
C PHE A 309 26.83 -7.02 14.80
N ASN A 310 25.80 -7.86 14.86
CA ASN A 310 25.13 -8.14 16.14
C ASN A 310 24.62 -9.57 16.16
N VAL A 311 25.41 -10.51 16.69
CA VAL A 311 24.97 -11.89 16.89
C VAL A 311 23.95 -11.89 18.04
N TYR A 312 22.66 -12.00 17.71
CA TYR A 312 21.59 -12.10 18.71
C TYR A 312 20.77 -13.36 18.45
N CYS A 313 20.59 -14.17 19.50
CA CYS A 313 19.95 -15.47 19.40
C CYS A 313 18.71 -15.54 20.27
N ARG A 314 17.52 -15.69 19.65
CA ARG A 314 16.22 -15.70 20.36
C ARG A 314 15.65 -17.09 20.62
N SER A 315 16.05 -18.09 19.82
CA SER A 315 15.56 -19.46 19.92
C SER A 315 16.70 -20.48 19.86
N LYS A 316 16.44 -21.73 20.30
CA LYS A 316 17.42 -22.83 20.17
C LYS A 316 17.77 -23.15 18.72
N GLU A 317 16.82 -22.96 17.81
CA GLU A 317 16.98 -23.20 16.38
C GLU A 317 17.88 -22.14 15.73
N ASP A 318 17.81 -20.90 16.20
CA ASP A 318 18.69 -19.83 15.74
C ASP A 318 20.11 -20.00 16.28
N TYR A 319 20.27 -20.47 17.52
CA TYR A 319 21.58 -20.81 18.09
C TYR A 319 22.29 -21.91 17.30
N ALA A 320 21.52 -22.91 16.84
CA ALA A 320 22.04 -24.04 16.09
C ALA A 320 22.63 -23.62 14.73
N LYS A 321 22.15 -22.50 14.15
CA LYS A 321 22.62 -21.95 12.87
C LYS A 321 23.88 -21.09 12.99
N LEU A 322 24.29 -20.73 14.22
CA LEU A 322 25.48 -19.91 14.45
C LEU A 322 26.77 -20.72 14.35
N THR A 323 27.81 -20.08 13.82
CA THR A 323 29.18 -20.60 13.78
C THR A 323 29.83 -20.60 15.17
N GLU A 324 30.92 -21.36 15.32
CA GLU A 324 31.67 -21.50 16.58
C GLU A 324 32.12 -20.13 17.14
N ASP A 325 32.56 -19.22 16.27
CA ASP A 325 33.06 -17.90 16.65
C ASP A 325 31.92 -16.93 17.01
N GLU A 326 30.78 -17.01 16.32
CA GLU A 326 29.56 -16.26 16.68
C GLU A 326 29.00 -16.70 18.04
N ARG A 327 29.10 -17.99 18.37
CA ARG A 327 28.72 -18.53 19.69
C ARG A 327 29.65 -18.04 20.80
N LYS A 328 30.95 -17.89 20.55
CA LYS A 328 31.91 -17.31 21.51
C LYS A 328 31.62 -15.83 21.79
N ILE A 329 31.24 -15.06 20.78
CA ILE A 329 30.86 -13.64 20.93
C ILE A 329 29.60 -13.50 21.80
N LEU A 330 28.64 -14.42 21.68
CA LEU A 330 27.41 -14.46 22.50
C LEU A 330 27.64 -14.88 23.97
N ALA A 331 28.73 -15.59 24.27
CA ALA A 331 28.94 -16.23 25.57
C ALA A 331 29.14 -15.25 26.74
N GLY A 332 29.35 -13.96 26.46
CA GLY A 332 29.57 -12.92 27.47
C GLY A 332 28.31 -12.47 28.23
N ASN A 333 27.10 -12.62 27.67
CA ASN A 333 25.86 -12.14 28.29
C ASN A 333 24.64 -13.06 28.07
N ASN A 334 24.82 -14.24 27.48
CA ASN A 334 23.74 -15.20 27.26
C ASN A 334 23.82 -16.39 28.25
N PRO A 335 22.80 -16.65 29.08
CA PRO A 335 22.77 -17.77 30.04
C PRO A 335 22.85 -19.19 29.43
N TYR A 336 22.85 -19.35 28.10
CA TYR A 336 23.17 -20.63 27.46
C TYR A 336 24.67 -20.99 27.47
N SER A 337 25.58 -20.09 27.86
CA SER A 337 27.01 -20.41 28.01
C SER A 337 27.30 -21.43 29.15
N LYS A 338 26.34 -21.65 30.07
CA LYS A 338 26.53 -22.55 31.23
C LYS A 338 26.10 -24.01 31.00
N LEU A 339 25.59 -24.39 29.82
CA LEU A 339 25.12 -25.76 29.58
C LEU A 339 26.15 -26.70 28.93
N ASN A 340 27.43 -26.33 28.91
CA ASN A 340 28.52 -27.25 28.55
C ASN A 340 29.24 -27.86 29.78
N THR A 341 28.53 -28.00 30.90
CA THR A 341 28.99 -28.80 32.04
C THR A 341 27.83 -29.61 32.61
N SER A 342 27.48 -30.70 31.92
CA SER A 342 27.08 -31.99 32.51
C SER A 342 26.57 -32.89 31.38
N ILE A 343 27.52 -33.51 30.70
CA ILE A 343 27.32 -34.85 30.16
C ILE A 343 27.37 -35.79 31.37
N LYS A 344 26.21 -36.27 31.80
CA LYS A 344 25.96 -37.65 32.24
C LYS A 344 24.45 -37.86 32.42
#